data_AF-A0A6C0AS24-F1
#
_entry.id   AF-A0A6C0AS24-F1
#
_cell.length_a   1.000
_cell.length_b   1.000
_cell.length_c   1.000
_cell.angle_alpha   90.00
_cell.angle_beta   90.00
_cell.angle_gamma   90.00
#
_symmetry.space_group_name_H-M   'P 1'
#
loop_
_entity.id
_entity.type
_entity.pdbx_description
1 polymer ?
#
loop_
_entity_poly.entity_id
_entity_poly.type
_entity_poly.pdbx_seq_one_letter_code
_entity_poly.pdbx_strand_id
1 'polypeptide(L)'
;MEYPDYSNPNEDNIDLEDNKNANLLDDAKSYDRGYTKIYRSYLTENGRTKRVKIELYASGGVGSDIRDAETGEYYKYKAGSLDEELFFKVSIAIGECKNKLGSHTFFYSSPEQYMAHLLVDDDISDEIIDKWRIRKNIRARIVEEKKKPKSRVIVK
;
A
#
# COMPACT_ATOMS: atom_id res chain seq x y z
N MET A 1 21.13 -32.63 -40.86
CA MET A 1 21.27 -31.45 -39.99
C MET A 1 20.15 -31.52 -38.98
N GLU A 2 20.44 -32.11 -37.83
CA GLU A 2 19.54 -32.15 -36.67
C GLU A 2 19.63 -30.82 -35.95
N TYR A 3 18.48 -30.19 -35.71
CA TYR A 3 18.39 -29.00 -34.88
C TYR A 3 18.49 -29.42 -33.40
N PRO A 4 19.28 -28.72 -32.56
CA PRO A 4 19.31 -29.00 -31.13
C PRO A 4 17.95 -28.65 -30.50
N ASP A 5 17.38 -29.65 -29.83
CA ASP A 5 16.16 -29.57 -29.02
C ASP A 5 16.47 -28.86 -27.70
N TYR A 6 15.95 -27.64 -27.53
CA TYR A 6 16.06 -26.85 -26.29
C TYR A 6 14.93 -27.16 -25.30
N SER A 7 14.51 -28.42 -25.22
CA SER A 7 13.59 -28.90 -24.18
C SER A 7 14.37 -29.43 -22.98
N ASN A 8 14.93 -28.53 -22.15
CA ASN A 8 15.35 -28.91 -20.79
C ASN A 8 14.83 -27.89 -19.76
N PRO A 9 13.80 -28.23 -18.95
CA PRO A 9 13.10 -27.28 -18.08
C PRO A 9 13.77 -27.06 -16.72
N ASN A 10 15.10 -27.17 -16.63
CA ASN A 10 15.85 -26.93 -15.40
C ASN A 10 16.85 -25.79 -15.58
N GLU A 11 16.35 -24.56 -15.67
CA GLU A 11 17.15 -23.36 -15.37
C GLU A 11 16.65 -22.75 -14.06
N ASP A 12 16.87 -23.50 -12.97
CA ASP A 12 16.92 -22.97 -11.61
C ASP A 12 18.27 -22.25 -11.39
N ASN A 13 18.54 -21.21 -12.18
CA ASN A 13 19.63 -20.27 -11.91
C ASN A 13 19.07 -18.85 -11.78
N ILE A 14 18.37 -18.62 -10.67
CA ILE A 14 18.15 -17.26 -10.14
C ILE A 14 19.05 -17.13 -8.90
N ASP A 15 20.27 -16.66 -9.17
CA ASP A 15 21.11 -15.80 -8.34
C ASP A 15 21.16 -16.05 -6.82
N LEU A 16 22.17 -16.81 -6.39
CA LEU A 16 22.57 -16.95 -4.99
C LEU A 16 22.96 -15.60 -4.32
N GLU A 17 23.36 -14.59 -5.10
CA GLU A 17 23.62 -13.23 -4.61
C GLU A 17 22.33 -12.44 -4.35
N ASP A 18 21.31 -12.60 -5.20
CA ASP A 18 19.99 -11.99 -5.00
C ASP A 18 19.35 -12.49 -3.71
N ASN A 19 19.56 -13.76 -3.37
CA ASN A 19 19.01 -14.33 -2.15
C ASN A 19 19.66 -13.75 -0.88
N LYS A 20 20.98 -13.46 -0.89
CA LYS A 20 21.64 -12.77 0.25
C LYS A 20 21.21 -11.30 0.36
N ASN A 21 21.13 -10.59 -0.76
CA ASN A 21 20.73 -9.18 -0.80
C ASN A 21 19.25 -8.99 -0.42
N ALA A 22 18.37 -9.89 -0.86
CA ALA A 22 16.97 -9.89 -0.47
C ALA A 22 16.80 -10.08 1.04
N ASN A 23 17.59 -10.95 1.67
CA ASN A 23 17.57 -11.14 3.13
C ASN A 23 18.07 -9.89 3.87
N LEU A 24 19.13 -9.24 3.39
CA LEU A 24 19.65 -7.98 3.95
C LEU A 24 18.63 -6.83 3.90
N LEU A 25 17.93 -6.67 2.77
CA LEU A 25 16.88 -5.66 2.62
C LEU A 25 15.67 -5.95 3.52
N ASP A 26 15.30 -7.22 3.61
CA ASP A 26 14.20 -7.67 4.45
C ASP A 26 14.51 -7.47 5.95
N ASP A 27 15.76 -7.71 6.35
CA ASP A 27 16.28 -7.39 7.68
C ASP A 27 16.26 -5.88 7.95
N ALA A 28 16.70 -5.06 6.98
CA ALA A 28 16.67 -3.61 7.11
C ALA A 28 15.23 -3.09 7.31
N LYS A 29 14.26 -3.60 6.54
CA LYS A 29 12.84 -3.26 6.70
C LYS A 29 12.29 -3.71 8.06
N SER A 30 12.77 -4.82 8.62
CA SER A 30 12.31 -5.34 9.93
C SER A 30 12.61 -4.43 11.13
N TYR A 31 13.56 -3.49 10.98
CA TYR A 31 13.82 -2.45 11.98
C TYR A 31 12.71 -1.40 12.04
N ASP A 32 11.97 -1.23 10.95
CA ASP A 32 10.81 -0.36 10.91
C ASP A 32 9.68 -0.93 11.79
N ARG A 33 9.20 -0.13 12.73
CA ARG A 33 8.15 -0.57 13.67
C ARG A 33 6.81 -0.76 13.00
N GLY A 34 6.51 -0.01 11.94
CA GLY A 34 5.25 -0.06 11.20
C GLY A 34 5.23 -1.13 10.10
N TYR A 35 6.39 -1.69 9.74
CA TYR A 35 6.49 -2.74 8.74
C TYR A 35 5.89 -4.06 9.23
N THR A 36 5.14 -4.71 8.35
CA THR A 36 4.63 -6.07 8.54
C THR A 36 4.53 -6.78 7.20
N LYS A 37 4.31 -8.09 7.24
CA LYS A 37 4.14 -8.91 6.06
C LYS A 37 2.95 -9.82 6.26
N ILE A 38 2.12 -9.93 5.23
CA ILE A 38 1.05 -10.90 5.17
C ILE A 38 1.29 -11.82 3.97
N TYR A 39 0.56 -12.92 3.93
CA TYR A 39 0.63 -13.83 2.81
C TYR A 39 -0.77 -14.07 2.26
N ARG A 40 -0.94 -13.85 0.96
CA ARG A 40 -2.18 -14.12 0.24
C ARG A 40 -1.93 -15.22 -0.78
N SER A 41 -2.97 -16.01 -1.05
CA SER A 41 -2.94 -17.03 -2.08
C SER A 41 -3.83 -16.58 -3.23
N TYR A 42 -3.33 -16.68 -4.46
CA TYR A 42 -4.11 -16.37 -5.66
C TYR A 42 -4.04 -17.53 -6.65
N LEU A 43 -5.07 -17.66 -7.49
CA LEU A 43 -5.12 -18.66 -8.55
C LEU A 43 -4.38 -18.12 -9.77
N THR A 44 -3.38 -18.88 -10.24
CA THR A 44 -2.68 -18.57 -11.49
C THR A 44 -3.51 -19.01 -12.70
N GLU A 45 -3.22 -18.47 -13.88
CA GLU A 45 -3.86 -18.87 -15.15
C GLU A 45 -3.78 -20.38 -15.41
N ASN A 46 -2.74 -21.03 -14.90
CA ASN A 46 -2.53 -22.49 -15.00
C ASN A 46 -3.34 -23.30 -13.97
N GLY A 47 -4.27 -22.68 -13.23
CA GLY A 47 -5.09 -23.32 -12.20
C GLY A 47 -4.33 -23.70 -10.92
N ARG A 48 -3.06 -23.29 -10.78
CA ARG A 48 -2.25 -23.54 -9.58
C ARG A 48 -2.40 -22.40 -8.59
N THR A 49 -2.54 -22.71 -7.30
CA THR A 49 -2.53 -21.71 -6.24
C THR A 49 -1.11 -21.31 -5.90
N LYS A 50 -0.79 -20.02 -6.00
CA LYS A 50 0.51 -19.46 -5.59
C LYS A 50 0.33 -18.59 -4.36
N ARG A 51 1.23 -18.75 -3.40
CA ARG A 51 1.28 -17.90 -2.19
C ARG A 51 2.27 -16.76 -2.42
N VAL A 52 1.84 -15.53 -2.17
CA VAL A 52 2.63 -14.31 -2.34
C VAL A 52 2.84 -13.64 -0.99
N LYS A 53 4.07 -13.16 -0.78
CA LYS A 53 4.42 -12.28 0.34
C LYS A 53 4.03 -10.86 -0.03
N ILE A 54 3.17 -10.24 0.77
CA ILE A 54 2.77 -8.84 0.62
C ILE A 54 3.35 -8.07 1.81
N GLU A 55 4.04 -6.98 1.51
CA GLU A 55 4.69 -6.12 2.48
C GLU A 55 3.78 -4.93 2.79
N LEU A 56 3.64 -4.56 4.05
CA LEU A 56 2.70 -3.53 4.48
C LEU A 56 3.38 -2.58 5.44
N TYR A 57 3.08 -1.29 5.28
CA TYR A 57 3.58 -0.24 6.17
C TYR A 57 2.42 0.44 6.89
N ALA A 58 2.27 0.15 8.17
CA ALA A 58 1.25 0.76 9.00
C ALA A 58 1.59 2.22 9.32
N SER A 59 0.57 3.06 9.29
CA SER A 59 0.66 4.42 9.85
C SER A 59 0.48 4.39 11.37
N GLY A 60 1.01 5.39 12.07
CA GLY A 60 0.85 5.50 13.52
C GLY A 60 -0.57 5.91 13.94
N GLY A 61 -0.72 6.16 15.24
CA GLY A 61 -1.96 6.69 15.79
C GLY A 61 -2.21 8.16 15.41
N VAL A 62 -3.24 8.75 16.03
CA VAL A 62 -3.61 10.16 15.85
C VAL A 62 -2.40 11.09 16.03
N GLY A 63 -2.22 12.04 15.10
CA GLY A 63 -1.13 13.02 15.08
C GLY A 63 0.16 12.56 14.40
N SER A 64 0.28 11.27 14.07
CA SER A 64 1.41 10.77 13.26
C SER A 64 1.25 11.13 11.78
N ASP A 65 2.36 11.16 11.03
CA ASP A 65 2.29 11.31 9.58
C ASP A 65 1.65 10.08 8.93
N ILE A 66 0.77 10.33 7.97
CA ILE A 66 0.18 9.29 7.14
C ILE A 66 1.28 8.70 6.28
N ARG A 67 1.31 7.38 6.20
CA ARG A 67 2.26 6.59 5.45
C ARG A 67 1.53 5.75 4.40
N ASP A 68 2.10 5.72 3.20
CA ASP A 68 1.64 4.84 2.13
C ASP A 68 1.85 3.37 2.52
N ALA A 69 0.79 2.58 2.40
CA ALA A 69 0.78 1.21 2.87
C ALA A 69 1.59 0.23 2.00
N GLU A 70 1.83 0.57 0.74
CA GLU A 70 2.58 -0.25 -0.23
C GLU A 70 4.06 0.14 -0.25
N THR A 71 4.35 1.44 -0.41
CA THR A 71 5.72 1.93 -0.59
C THR A 71 6.41 2.31 0.72
N GLY A 72 5.63 2.64 1.75
CA GLY A 72 6.14 3.16 3.01
C GLY A 72 6.54 4.63 2.97
N GLU A 73 6.21 5.39 1.92
CA GLU A 73 6.47 6.84 1.85
C GLU A 73 5.61 7.62 2.86
N TYR A 74 6.18 8.64 3.50
CA TYR A 74 5.44 9.53 4.40
C TYR A 74 4.84 10.72 3.65
N TYR A 75 3.53 10.90 3.81
CA TYR A 75 2.81 12.07 3.34
C TYR A 75 2.82 13.18 4.40
N LYS A 76 2.66 14.44 3.96
CA LYS A 76 2.59 15.63 4.84
C LYS A 76 1.26 15.80 5.59
N TYR A 77 0.43 14.77 5.61
CA TYR A 77 -0.89 14.78 6.25
C TYR A 77 -0.83 13.95 7.53
N LYS A 78 -1.69 14.28 8.49
CA LYS A 78 -1.70 13.63 9.81
C LYS A 78 -2.85 12.64 9.95
N ALA A 79 -2.58 11.51 10.57
CA ALA A 79 -3.61 10.60 11.03
C ALA A 79 -4.49 11.29 12.10
N GLY A 80 -5.79 11.04 12.07
CA GLY A 80 -6.82 11.71 12.85
C GLY A 80 -7.21 13.10 12.36
N SER A 81 -6.61 13.61 11.28
CA SER A 81 -7.01 14.88 10.68
C SER A 81 -8.13 14.70 9.65
N LEU A 82 -8.81 15.79 9.29
CA LEU A 82 -9.79 15.78 8.19
C LEU A 82 -9.15 15.49 6.83
N ASP A 83 -7.82 15.64 6.70
CA ASP A 83 -7.11 15.33 5.46
C ASP A 83 -6.92 13.83 5.23
N GLU A 84 -7.28 12.97 6.21
CA GLU A 84 -7.35 11.52 5.99
C GLU A 84 -8.31 11.15 4.84
N GLU A 85 -9.34 11.96 4.59
CA GLU A 85 -10.32 11.72 3.51
C GLU A 85 -9.73 11.75 2.10
N LEU A 86 -8.50 12.26 1.94
CA LEU A 86 -7.78 12.24 0.67
C LEU A 86 -7.27 10.84 0.31
N PHE A 87 -7.20 9.94 1.29
CA PHE A 87 -6.64 8.61 1.18
C PHE A 87 -7.71 7.54 1.39
N PHE A 88 -7.48 6.36 0.82
CA PHE A 88 -8.28 5.19 1.08
C PHE A 88 -7.74 4.49 2.34
N LYS A 89 -8.48 4.61 3.44
CA LYS A 89 -8.10 4.11 4.76
C LYS A 89 -8.64 2.70 4.97
N VAL A 90 -7.77 1.77 5.35
CA VAL A 90 -8.10 0.36 5.58
C VAL A 90 -7.59 -0.10 6.94
N SER A 91 -8.33 -1.00 7.57
CA SER A 91 -7.91 -1.70 8.78
C SER A 91 -8.03 -3.21 8.58
N ILE A 92 -6.95 -3.96 8.84
CA ILE A 92 -6.94 -5.42 8.75
C ILE A 92 -7.17 -6.00 10.15
N ALA A 93 -8.33 -6.65 10.34
CA ALA A 93 -8.77 -7.16 11.64
C ALA A 93 -8.54 -8.67 11.87
N ILE A 94 -7.85 -9.37 10.95
CA ILE A 94 -7.70 -10.84 10.97
C ILE A 94 -6.53 -11.29 11.87
N GLY A 95 -5.82 -10.36 12.52
CA GLY A 95 -4.67 -10.67 13.39
C GLY A 95 -3.40 -11.12 12.64
N GLU A 96 -3.42 -11.08 11.31
CA GLU A 96 -2.28 -11.40 10.44
C GLU A 96 -1.18 -10.35 10.52
N CYS A 97 -1.54 -9.09 10.81
CA CYS A 97 -0.62 -7.97 10.91
C CYS A 97 0.05 -7.95 12.29
N LYS A 98 1.34 -8.31 12.35
CA LYS A 98 2.14 -8.32 13.59
C LYS A 98 3.27 -7.28 13.51
N ASN A 99 2.92 -6.00 13.40
CA ASN A 99 3.93 -4.93 13.48
C ASN A 99 4.24 -4.56 14.94
N LYS A 100 5.44 -4.02 15.18
CA LYS A 100 5.90 -3.56 16.50
C LYS A 100 5.25 -2.24 16.93
N LEU A 101 4.56 -1.56 16.01
CA LEU A 101 3.85 -0.31 16.26
C LEU A 101 2.51 -0.53 16.97
N GLY A 102 1.89 -1.69 16.79
CA GLY A 102 0.56 -2.00 17.33
C GLY A 102 -0.58 -1.27 16.60
N SER A 103 -0.32 -0.70 15.43
CA SER A 103 -1.32 -0.03 14.59
C SER A 103 -1.71 -0.94 13.43
N HIS A 104 -3.01 -1.07 13.17
CA HIS A 104 -3.52 -1.82 12.03
C HIS A 104 -4.11 -0.91 10.96
N THR A 105 -3.72 0.38 10.96
CA THR A 105 -4.24 1.38 10.03
C THR A 105 -3.30 1.54 8.84
N PHE A 106 -3.86 1.36 7.65
CA PHE A 106 -3.17 1.45 6.38
C PHE A 106 -3.84 2.51 5.51
N PHE A 107 -3.04 3.28 4.77
CA PHE A 107 -3.53 4.31 3.87
C PHE A 107 -3.01 4.06 2.46
N TYR A 108 -3.90 4.15 1.50
CA TYR A 108 -3.61 4.04 0.08
C TYR A 108 -4.03 5.31 -0.64
N SER A 109 -3.40 5.62 -1.77
CA SER A 109 -3.77 6.75 -2.62
C SER A 109 -5.15 6.56 -3.27
N SER A 110 -5.55 5.31 -3.52
CA SER A 110 -6.84 4.92 -4.08
C SER A 110 -7.29 3.50 -3.69
N PRO A 111 -8.59 3.17 -3.80
CA PRO A 111 -9.09 1.80 -3.66
C PRO A 111 -8.43 0.82 -4.63
N GLU A 112 -8.15 1.27 -5.85
CA GLU A 112 -7.50 0.46 -6.88
C GLU A 112 -6.07 0.08 -6.49
N GLN A 113 -5.31 1.00 -5.87
CA GLN A 113 -3.99 0.68 -5.30
C GLN A 113 -4.12 -0.38 -4.20
N TYR A 114 -5.11 -0.27 -3.31
CA TYR A 114 -5.36 -1.27 -2.28
C TYR A 114 -5.66 -2.65 -2.87
N MET A 115 -6.56 -2.72 -3.87
CA MET A 115 -6.98 -3.96 -4.52
C MET A 115 -5.81 -4.63 -5.22
N ALA A 116 -5.03 -3.86 -6.00
CA ALA A 116 -3.83 -4.36 -6.65
C ALA A 116 -2.77 -4.84 -5.65
N HIS A 117 -2.55 -4.08 -4.57
CA HIS A 117 -1.54 -4.41 -3.57
C HIS A 117 -1.90 -5.67 -2.76
N LEU A 118 -3.18 -5.84 -2.41
CA LEU A 118 -3.63 -7.00 -1.64
C LEU A 118 -4.03 -8.21 -2.51
N LEU A 119 -4.01 -8.07 -3.83
CA LEU A 119 -4.47 -9.09 -4.79
C LEU A 119 -5.93 -9.46 -4.57
N VAL A 120 -6.78 -8.43 -4.48
CA VAL A 120 -8.19 -8.56 -4.17
C VAL A 120 -8.99 -7.79 -5.22
N ASP A 121 -9.41 -8.49 -6.28
CA ASP A 121 -10.03 -7.85 -7.44
C ASP A 121 -11.53 -7.56 -7.25
N ASP A 122 -12.24 -8.27 -6.36
CA ASP A 122 -13.71 -8.22 -6.25
C ASP A 122 -14.25 -7.94 -4.82
N ASP A 123 -13.44 -7.62 -3.81
CA ASP A 123 -13.97 -7.47 -2.43
C ASP A 123 -14.61 -6.10 -2.14
N ILE A 124 -14.38 -5.08 -2.97
CA ILE A 124 -14.90 -3.73 -2.70
C ILE A 124 -16.12 -3.46 -3.57
N SER A 125 -17.26 -3.19 -2.94
CA SER A 125 -18.45 -2.75 -3.66
C SER A 125 -18.28 -1.36 -4.28
N ASP A 126 -18.87 -1.17 -5.46
CA ASP A 126 -18.87 0.12 -6.17
C ASP A 126 -19.38 1.27 -5.29
N GLU A 127 -20.36 1.01 -4.42
CA GLU A 127 -20.89 1.99 -3.47
C GLU A 127 -19.82 2.55 -2.53
N ILE A 128 -18.89 1.71 -2.05
CA ILE A 128 -17.80 2.13 -1.17
C ILE A 128 -16.82 3.01 -1.95
N ILE A 129 -16.49 2.62 -3.19
CA ILE A 129 -15.59 3.36 -4.07
C ILE A 129 -16.19 4.73 -4.38
N ASP A 130 -17.46 4.81 -4.75
CA ASP A 130 -18.15 6.05 -5.09
C ASP A 130 -18.24 6.99 -3.87
N LYS A 131 -18.60 6.45 -2.71
CA LYS A 131 -18.65 7.22 -1.46
C LYS A 131 -17.29 7.79 -1.09
N TRP A 132 -16.22 7.02 -1.27
CA TRP A 132 -14.85 7.50 -1.07
C TRP A 132 -14.48 8.59 -2.09
N ARG A 133 -14.77 8.39 -3.38
CA ARG A 133 -14.50 9.36 -4.45
C ARG A 133 -15.17 10.71 -4.16
N ILE A 134 -16.42 10.70 -3.72
CA ILE A 134 -17.17 11.91 -3.34
C ILE A 134 -16.44 12.65 -2.21
N ARG A 135 -16.10 11.95 -1.12
CA ARG A 135 -15.40 12.53 0.04
C ARG A 135 -14.04 13.12 -0.35
N LYS A 136 -13.23 12.35 -1.08
CA LYS A 136 -11.91 12.77 -1.58
C LYS A 136 -12.01 14.03 -2.44
N ASN A 137 -12.97 14.07 -3.38
CA ASN A 137 -13.15 15.23 -4.26
C ASN A 137 -13.58 16.50 -3.49
N ILE A 138 -14.48 16.36 -2.52
CA ILE A 138 -14.88 17.47 -1.66
C ILE A 138 -13.67 17.98 -0.86
N ARG A 139 -12.91 17.06 -0.24
CA ARG A 139 -11.74 17.44 0.56
C ARG A 139 -10.65 18.08 -0.27
N ALA A 140 -10.35 17.55 -1.45
CA ALA A 140 -9.35 18.10 -2.37
C ALA A 140 -9.66 19.56 -2.74
N ARG A 141 -10.92 19.88 -3.06
CA ARG A 141 -11.36 21.26 -3.35
C ARG A 141 -11.14 22.19 -2.16
N ILE A 142 -11.50 21.76 -0.94
CA ILE A 142 -11.29 22.55 0.29
C ILE A 142 -9.79 22.82 0.51
N VAL A 143 -8.94 21.81 0.28
CA VAL A 143 -7.48 21.95 0.43
C VAL A 143 -6.90 22.91 -0.60
N GLU A 144 -7.36 22.85 -1.85
CA GLU A 144 -6.94 23.78 -2.90
C GLU A 144 -7.36 25.22 -2.61
N GLU A 145 -8.59 25.44 -2.12
CA GLU A 145 -9.06 26.78 -1.73
C GLU A 145 -8.23 27.39 -0.61
N LYS A 146 -7.83 26.58 0.38
CA LYS A 146 -6.95 27.04 1.47
C LYS A 146 -5.55 27.42 1.01
N LYS A 147 -5.06 26.85 -0.10
CA LYS A 147 -3.75 27.18 -0.68
C LYS A 147 -3.75 28.52 -1.43
N LYS A 148 -4.92 29.05 -1.82
CA LYS A 148 -5.00 30.33 -2.51
C LYS A 148 -4.55 31.45 -1.56
N PRO A 149 -3.62 32.34 -1.97
CA PRO A 149 -3.18 33.43 -1.12
C PRO A 149 -4.37 34.35 -0.81
N LYS A 150 -4.60 34.63 0.47
CA LYS A 150 -5.60 35.65 0.86
C LYS A 150 -5.14 36.99 0.26
N SER A 151 -5.91 37.53 -0.68
CA SER A 151 -5.67 38.88 -1.19
C SER A 151 -5.75 39.85 -0.01
N ARG A 152 -4.65 40.55 0.28
CA ARG A 152 -4.65 41.62 1.28
C ARG A 152 -5.49 42.76 0.72
N VAL A 153 -6.66 43.00 1.31
CA VAL A 153 -7.42 44.22 1.06
C VAL A 153 -6.64 45.36 1.73
N ILE A 154 -6.02 46.23 0.93
CA ILE A 154 -5.40 47.46 1.41
C ILE A 154 -6.54 48.45 1.62
N VAL A 155 -6.91 48.70 2.87
CA VAL A 155 -7.83 49.79 3.23
C VAL A 155 -7.03 51.10 3.14
N LYS A 156 -7.48 52.01 2.27
CA LYS A 156 -6.95 53.37 2.14
C LYS A 156 -7.58 54.30 3.15
#